data_AF-A0A963DZM3-F1
#
_entry.id   AF-A0A963DZM3-F1
#
_cell.length_a   1.000
_cell.length_b   1.000
_cell.length_c   1.000
_cell.angle_alpha   90.00
_cell.angle_beta   90.00
_cell.angle_gamma   90.00
#
_symmetry.space_group_name_H-M   'P 1'
#
loop_
_entity.id
_entity.type
_entity.pdbx_description
1 polymer ?
#
loop_
_entity_poly.entity_id
_entity_poly.type
_entity_poly.pdbx_seq_one_letter_code
_entity_poly.pdbx_strand_id
1 'polypeptide(L)'
;VGDKAFCTGGNTAEYSAYYSRRPNEYGEYMDLFNAMVDGILNCKKPTICRVNGMRVAGGQEIGMATDLTVTSDLAIFGQAGPKHGSAPDGGSTDFLPWMLNMEDAMYNCVSCETWSAYKMRAKNLVTKVVPVLKKEGEWVRNPLVRTDAYVDDGELVYGEPVAADQIKAARELMAQCSTDFSRLDAAVDELVWKFTNLFPHCLMKSIDGIRGKKKFFWDQFKLANRHWLAANMNHEAWLGFNAFDAKKTTGRDVIDFVRYRQLVAEGALFDDAFAEQVLAKPR
;
A
#
# COMPACT_ATOMS: atom_id res chain seq x y z
N VAL A 1 -9.77 0.58 -13.13
CA VAL A 1 -10.05 0.35 -11.71
C VAL A 1 -11.50 -0.07 -11.59
N GLY A 2 -11.79 -1.11 -10.81
CA GLY A 2 -12.94 -2.00 -10.94
C GLY A 2 -12.60 -3.27 -10.14
N ASP A 3 -12.59 -4.44 -10.76
CA ASP A 3 -12.12 -5.70 -10.18
C ASP A 3 -10.62 -5.72 -9.80
N LYS A 4 -9.76 -4.92 -10.44
CA LYS A 4 -8.29 -5.07 -10.36
C LYS A 4 -7.58 -4.41 -9.17
N ALA A 5 -8.18 -3.43 -8.51
CA ALA A 5 -7.52 -2.68 -7.44
C ALA A 5 -8.53 -2.17 -6.42
N PHE A 6 -8.11 -2.16 -5.16
CA PHE A 6 -8.76 -1.38 -4.11
C PHE A 6 -8.36 0.09 -4.25
N CYS A 7 -7.06 0.36 -4.19
CA CYS A 7 -6.48 1.68 -4.40
C CYS A 7 -5.00 1.54 -4.78
N THR A 8 -4.61 2.11 -5.91
CA THR A 8 -3.24 2.05 -6.45
C THR A 8 -2.32 3.15 -5.89
N GLY A 9 -2.81 3.94 -4.93
CA GLY A 9 -2.11 5.09 -4.38
C GLY A 9 -2.58 6.41 -4.97
N GLY A 10 -1.78 7.45 -4.74
CA GLY A 10 -2.04 8.80 -5.22
C GLY A 10 -1.95 8.94 -6.74
N ASN A 11 -2.55 10.01 -7.27
CA ASN A 11 -2.51 10.33 -8.69
C ASN A 11 -1.16 10.97 -9.05
N THR A 12 -0.16 10.15 -9.37
CA THR A 12 1.21 10.62 -9.62
C THR A 12 1.33 11.53 -10.84
N ALA A 13 0.46 11.40 -11.85
CA ALA A 13 0.43 12.32 -12.98
C ALA A 13 0.01 13.73 -12.54
N GLU A 14 -1.00 13.82 -11.66
CA GLU A 14 -1.40 15.10 -11.05
C GLU A 14 -0.34 15.62 -10.06
N TYR A 15 0.32 14.73 -9.30
CA TYR A 15 1.42 15.12 -8.43
C TYR A 15 2.59 15.74 -9.21
N SER A 16 2.93 15.14 -10.36
CA SER A 16 3.95 15.67 -11.27
C SER A 16 3.53 17.00 -11.90
N ALA A 17 2.33 17.06 -12.50
CA ALA A 17 1.89 18.20 -13.31
C ALA A 17 1.38 19.40 -12.48
N TYR A 18 0.78 19.15 -11.31
CA TYR A 18 0.14 20.17 -10.49
C TYR A 18 0.87 20.44 -9.19
N TYR A 19 1.18 19.44 -8.37
CA TYR A 19 1.68 19.71 -7.01
C TYR A 19 3.20 19.90 -6.92
N SER A 20 3.97 19.38 -7.87
CA SER A 20 5.42 19.53 -7.89
C SER A 20 5.82 21.01 -7.88
N ARG A 21 6.77 21.36 -7.01
CA ARG A 21 7.21 22.75 -6.72
C ARG A 21 6.09 23.69 -6.24
N ARG A 22 4.94 23.16 -5.80
CA ARG A 22 3.82 23.92 -5.21
C ARG A 22 3.54 23.41 -3.78
N PRO A 23 4.42 23.71 -2.81
CA PRO A 23 4.37 23.12 -1.48
C PRO A 23 3.03 23.39 -0.75
N ASN A 24 2.50 24.61 -0.85
CA ASN A 24 1.25 24.97 -0.17
C ASN A 24 0.06 24.17 -0.71
N GLU A 25 -0.06 24.05 -2.04
CA GLU A 25 -1.13 23.27 -2.70
C GLU A 25 -1.09 21.80 -2.25
N TYR A 26 0.10 21.20 -2.15
CA TYR A 26 0.20 19.82 -1.66
C TYR A 26 -0.09 19.71 -0.17
N GLY A 27 0.26 20.72 0.62
CA GLY A 27 -0.12 20.80 2.02
C GLY A 27 -1.64 20.80 2.22
N GLU A 28 -2.37 21.57 1.42
CA GLU A 28 -3.84 21.62 1.44
C GLU A 28 -4.46 20.30 0.97
N TYR A 29 -3.90 19.67 -0.06
CA TYR A 29 -4.27 18.30 -0.46
C TYR A 29 -4.10 17.30 0.70
N MET A 30 -2.98 17.39 1.43
CA MET A 30 -2.69 16.52 2.57
C MET A 30 -3.59 16.82 3.77
N ASP A 31 -4.13 18.03 3.93
CA ASP A 31 -5.18 18.29 4.93
C ASP A 31 -6.46 17.48 4.64
N LEU A 32 -6.85 17.37 3.37
CA LEU A 32 -7.99 16.52 2.96
C LEU A 32 -7.70 15.05 3.21
N PHE A 33 -6.49 14.58 2.88
CA PHE A 33 -6.07 13.21 3.16
C PHE A 33 -6.09 12.92 4.67
N ASN A 34 -5.53 13.83 5.48
CA ASN A 34 -5.50 13.69 6.93
C ASN A 34 -6.91 13.67 7.51
N ALA A 35 -7.81 14.53 7.03
CA ALA A 35 -9.21 14.55 7.44
C ALA A 35 -9.94 13.24 7.11
N MET A 36 -9.61 12.59 5.99
CA MET A 36 -10.13 11.28 5.62
C MET A 36 -9.65 10.20 6.60
N VAL A 37 -8.35 10.16 6.95
CA VAL A 37 -7.81 9.21 7.93
C VAL A 37 -8.43 9.45 9.31
N ASP A 38 -8.56 10.71 9.72
CA ASP A 38 -9.27 11.09 10.95
C ASP A 38 -10.74 10.61 10.93
N GLY A 39 -11.42 10.72 9.79
CA GLY A 39 -12.79 10.23 9.63
C GLY A 39 -12.90 8.72 9.86
N ILE A 40 -11.93 7.94 9.38
CA ILE A 40 -11.88 6.48 9.60
C ILE A 40 -11.60 6.18 11.08
N LEU A 41 -10.58 6.80 11.66
CA LEU A 41 -10.16 6.54 13.05
C LEU A 41 -11.20 7.00 14.09
N ASN A 42 -12.01 8.02 13.76
CA ASN A 42 -13.09 8.52 14.61
C ASN A 42 -14.48 7.95 14.25
N CYS A 43 -14.55 6.97 13.35
CA CYS A 43 -15.82 6.40 12.91
C CYS A 43 -16.55 5.72 14.07
N LYS A 44 -17.81 6.08 14.33
CA LYS A 44 -18.61 5.51 15.45
C LYS A 44 -19.12 4.09 15.17
N LYS A 45 -18.62 3.43 14.13
CA LYS A 45 -18.96 2.08 13.70
C LYS A 45 -17.66 1.32 13.37
N PRO A 46 -17.67 -0.02 13.40
CA PRO A 46 -16.55 -0.81 12.87
C PRO A 46 -16.32 -0.47 11.38
N THR A 47 -15.05 -0.41 10.98
CA THR A 47 -14.63 -0.16 9.60
C THR A 47 -13.94 -1.40 9.03
N ILE A 48 -14.44 -1.90 7.89
CA ILE A 48 -13.93 -3.11 7.23
C ILE A 48 -13.40 -2.71 5.85
N CYS A 49 -12.12 -2.94 5.61
CA CYS A 49 -11.49 -2.79 4.30
C CYS A 49 -11.70 -4.05 3.46
N ARG A 50 -12.55 -3.95 2.43
CA ARG A 50 -12.81 -5.00 1.43
C ARG A 50 -11.87 -4.80 0.25
N VAL A 51 -10.85 -5.64 0.13
CA VAL A 51 -9.76 -5.47 -0.84
C VAL A 51 -9.92 -6.45 -2.00
N ASN A 52 -10.29 -5.97 -3.19
CA ASN A 52 -10.45 -6.80 -4.38
C ASN A 52 -9.16 -6.99 -5.20
N GLY A 53 -8.15 -6.14 -4.99
CA GLY A 53 -6.89 -6.18 -5.74
C GLY A 53 -5.83 -5.29 -5.10
N MET A 54 -4.97 -4.69 -5.91
CA MET A 54 -3.86 -3.84 -5.44
C MET A 54 -4.28 -2.82 -4.37
N ARG A 55 -3.51 -2.79 -3.27
CA ARG A 55 -3.61 -1.83 -2.18
C ARG A 55 -2.20 -1.32 -1.85
N VAL A 56 -1.79 -0.22 -2.47
CA VAL A 56 -0.40 0.25 -2.46
C VAL A 56 -0.32 1.75 -2.11
N ALA A 57 0.76 2.16 -1.44
CA ALA A 57 1.04 3.55 -1.06
C ALA A 57 -0.14 4.18 -0.30
N GLY A 58 -0.71 5.29 -0.78
CA GLY A 58 -1.91 5.91 -0.18
C GLY A 58 -3.08 4.94 0.00
N GLY A 59 -3.23 3.94 -0.87
CA GLY A 59 -4.23 2.88 -0.69
C GLY A 59 -3.91 1.96 0.50
N GLN A 60 -2.64 1.70 0.74
CA GLN A 60 -2.17 0.93 1.90
C GLN A 60 -2.43 1.68 3.19
N GLU A 61 -2.17 2.99 3.20
CA GLU A 61 -2.47 3.93 4.31
C GLU A 61 -3.96 3.95 4.66
N ILE A 62 -4.82 4.19 3.66
CA ILE A 62 -6.29 4.18 3.84
C ILE A 62 -6.75 2.86 4.46
N GLY A 63 -6.31 1.74 3.91
CA GLY A 63 -6.75 0.45 4.44
C GLY A 63 -6.18 0.16 5.84
N MET A 64 -5.01 0.69 6.21
CA MET A 64 -4.43 0.47 7.55
C MET A 64 -5.08 1.38 8.59
N ALA A 65 -5.69 2.49 8.18
CA ALA A 65 -6.55 3.27 9.06
C ALA A 65 -7.78 2.46 9.52
N THR A 66 -8.31 1.56 8.67
CA THR A 66 -9.47 0.71 9.01
C THR A 66 -9.18 -0.31 10.11
N ASP A 67 -10.23 -0.91 10.69
CA ASP A 67 -10.09 -1.86 11.80
C ASP A 67 -9.69 -3.26 11.34
N LEU A 68 -10.28 -3.72 10.24
CA LEU A 68 -10.13 -5.09 9.74
C LEU A 68 -10.01 -5.10 8.23
N THR A 69 -9.26 -6.06 7.70
CA THR A 69 -9.12 -6.25 6.24
C THR A 69 -9.55 -7.65 5.84
N VAL A 70 -10.50 -7.74 4.91
CA VAL A 70 -10.85 -8.96 4.17
C VAL A 70 -10.43 -8.76 2.73
N THR A 71 -9.65 -9.68 2.19
CA THR A 71 -9.02 -9.51 0.89
C THR A 71 -9.20 -10.68 -0.04
N SER A 72 -9.34 -10.37 -1.33
CA SER A 72 -9.01 -11.26 -2.44
C SER A 72 -7.59 -11.79 -2.27
N ASP A 73 -7.39 -13.05 -2.62
CA ASP A 73 -6.07 -13.68 -2.62
C ASP A 73 -5.17 -13.31 -3.80
N LEU A 74 -5.74 -12.61 -4.79
CA LEU A 74 -5.02 -11.96 -5.88
C LEU A 74 -4.48 -10.58 -5.51
N ALA A 75 -4.89 -10.03 -4.36
CA ALA A 75 -4.43 -8.73 -3.93
C ALA A 75 -2.94 -8.73 -3.60
N ILE A 76 -2.31 -7.59 -3.89
CA ILE A 76 -0.93 -7.30 -3.54
C ILE A 76 -0.89 -5.99 -2.74
N PHE A 77 0.04 -5.93 -1.80
CA PHE A 77 0.14 -4.86 -0.82
C PHE A 77 1.56 -4.35 -0.75
N GLY A 78 1.76 -3.05 -0.53
CA GLY A 78 3.11 -2.52 -0.36
C GLY A 78 3.16 -1.00 -0.28
N GLN A 79 4.36 -0.49 -0.04
CA GLN A 79 4.66 0.94 -0.10
C GLN A 79 5.40 1.29 -1.39
N ALA A 80 5.36 2.56 -1.77
CA ALA A 80 6.07 3.06 -2.95
C ALA A 80 6.78 4.40 -2.72
N GLY A 81 6.55 5.05 -1.57
CA GLY A 81 7.02 6.40 -1.27
C GLY A 81 8.52 6.58 -1.49
N PRO A 82 9.38 5.85 -0.74
CA PRO A 82 10.83 6.04 -0.82
C PRO A 82 11.41 5.85 -2.23
N LYS A 83 10.77 5.01 -3.05
CA LYS A 83 11.17 4.78 -4.45
C LYS A 83 10.82 5.95 -5.37
N HIS A 84 9.81 6.75 -5.04
CA HIS A 84 9.27 7.80 -5.90
C HIS A 84 9.30 9.20 -5.26
N GLY A 85 10.21 9.43 -4.31
CA GLY A 85 10.44 10.75 -3.72
C GLY A 85 9.42 11.16 -2.67
N SER A 86 8.79 10.20 -1.99
CA SER A 86 7.85 10.45 -0.91
C SER A 86 8.15 9.54 0.29
N ALA A 87 7.35 9.64 1.35
CA ALA A 87 7.38 8.73 2.50
C ALA A 87 5.95 8.27 2.81
N PRO A 88 5.75 7.12 3.46
CA PRO A 88 4.43 6.56 3.70
C PRO A 88 3.80 7.19 4.96
N ASP A 89 3.62 8.51 4.84
CA ASP A 89 3.34 9.48 5.89
C ASP A 89 1.84 9.77 6.08
N GLY A 90 0.98 9.16 5.27
CA GLY A 90 -0.48 9.11 5.48
C GLY A 90 -0.90 8.11 6.56
N GLY A 91 0.01 7.78 7.48
CA GLY A 91 -0.21 6.94 8.66
C GLY A 91 0.47 5.58 8.60
N SER A 92 1.15 5.18 7.52
CA SER A 92 1.77 3.85 7.50
C SER A 92 2.90 3.69 8.49
N THR A 93 3.77 4.70 8.59
CA THR A 93 4.84 4.76 9.60
C THR A 93 4.28 4.68 11.03
N ASP A 94 3.06 5.17 11.25
CA ASP A 94 2.37 5.12 12.53
C ASP A 94 1.69 3.77 12.80
N PHE A 95 1.14 3.13 11.76
CA PHE A 95 0.25 1.97 11.87
C PHE A 95 0.97 0.63 11.75
N LEU A 96 2.01 0.53 10.90
CA LEU A 96 2.71 -0.73 10.63
C LEU A 96 3.22 -1.43 11.91
N PRO A 97 3.81 -0.73 12.90
CA PRO A 97 4.26 -1.38 14.14
C PRO A 97 3.14 -1.99 14.99
N TRP A 98 1.88 -1.61 14.75
CA TRP A 98 0.72 -2.20 15.42
C TRP A 98 0.14 -3.42 14.70
N MET A 99 0.58 -3.68 13.47
CA MET A 99 0.07 -4.75 12.60
C MET A 99 1.11 -5.84 12.34
N LEU A 100 2.40 -5.48 12.40
CA LEU A 100 3.55 -6.35 12.16
C LEU A 100 4.49 -6.29 13.36
N ASN A 101 5.41 -7.25 13.45
CA ASN A 101 6.58 -7.04 14.31
C ASN A 101 7.44 -5.88 13.73
N MET A 102 8.31 -5.31 14.55
CA MET A 102 9.05 -4.10 14.17
C MET A 102 9.97 -4.32 12.95
N GLU A 103 10.57 -5.50 12.80
CA GLU A 103 11.45 -5.80 11.65
C GLU A 103 10.66 -5.93 10.34
N ASP A 104 9.55 -6.67 10.36
CA ASP A 104 8.66 -6.79 9.21
C ASP A 104 8.00 -5.43 8.88
N ALA A 105 7.66 -4.63 9.90
CA ALA A 105 7.14 -3.28 9.72
C ALA A 105 8.16 -2.39 9.01
N MET A 106 9.42 -2.39 9.49
CA MET A 106 10.51 -1.63 8.88
C MET A 106 10.73 -2.05 7.44
N TYR A 107 10.91 -3.36 7.19
CA TYR A 107 11.16 -3.87 5.86
C TYR A 107 10.00 -3.58 4.91
N ASN A 108 8.76 -3.84 5.31
CA ASN A 108 7.57 -3.55 4.50
C ASN A 108 7.44 -2.06 4.16
N CYS A 109 7.84 -1.19 5.09
CA CYS A 109 7.78 0.25 4.93
C CYS A 109 8.80 0.77 3.91
N VAL A 110 10.04 0.29 3.96
CA VAL A 110 11.17 0.91 3.23
C VAL A 110 11.61 0.17 1.97
N SER A 111 11.37 -1.15 1.87
CA SER A 111 11.83 -1.94 0.72
C SER A 111 11.10 -1.61 -0.58
N CYS A 112 9.91 -1.02 -0.48
CA CYS A 112 8.98 -0.78 -1.59
C CYS A 112 8.62 -2.05 -2.38
N GLU A 113 8.80 -3.23 -1.76
CA GLU A 113 8.37 -4.50 -2.32
C GLU A 113 6.87 -4.69 -2.12
N THR A 114 6.25 -5.44 -3.04
CA THR A 114 4.87 -5.88 -2.88
C THR A 114 4.82 -7.27 -2.28
N TRP A 115 3.95 -7.46 -1.30
CA TRP A 115 3.67 -8.74 -0.66
C TRP A 115 2.31 -9.26 -1.09
N SER A 116 2.20 -10.58 -1.22
CA SER A 116 0.93 -11.24 -1.51
C SER A 116 -0.05 -11.12 -0.35
N ALA A 117 -1.34 -11.26 -0.62
CA ALA A 117 -2.37 -11.40 0.41
C ALA A 117 -2.06 -12.51 1.42
N TYR A 118 -1.52 -13.64 0.95
CA TYR A 118 -1.15 -14.77 1.81
C TYR A 118 0.02 -14.46 2.74
N LYS A 119 1.07 -13.78 2.24
CA LYS A 119 2.18 -13.31 3.07
C LYS A 119 1.68 -12.32 4.12
N MET A 120 0.85 -11.36 3.71
CA MET A 120 0.21 -10.43 4.64
C MET A 120 -0.62 -11.13 5.72
N ARG A 121 -1.31 -12.23 5.38
CA ARG A 121 -2.08 -13.01 6.35
C ARG A 121 -1.21 -13.79 7.32
N ALA A 122 -0.13 -14.41 6.82
CA ALA A 122 0.84 -15.14 7.65
C ALA A 122 1.57 -14.21 8.63
N LYS A 123 1.76 -12.95 8.23
CA LYS A 123 2.34 -11.88 9.05
C LYS A 123 1.31 -11.12 9.90
N ASN A 124 0.05 -11.53 9.89
CA ASN A 124 -1.07 -10.97 10.67
C ASN A 124 -1.53 -9.54 10.31
N LEU A 125 -1.09 -8.98 9.18
CA LEU A 125 -1.53 -7.65 8.74
C LEU A 125 -2.97 -7.63 8.22
N VAL A 126 -3.47 -8.74 7.65
CA VAL A 126 -4.86 -8.87 7.18
C VAL A 126 -5.62 -9.95 7.93
N THR A 127 -6.93 -9.76 8.09
CA THR A 127 -7.81 -10.63 8.89
C THR A 127 -8.13 -11.93 8.16
N LYS A 128 -8.50 -11.85 6.87
CA LYS A 128 -8.95 -13.00 6.08
C LYS A 128 -8.60 -12.82 4.61
N VAL A 129 -8.15 -13.92 3.99
CA VAL A 129 -7.83 -14.01 2.57
C VAL A 129 -8.76 -15.04 1.94
N VAL A 130 -9.39 -14.70 0.81
CA VAL A 130 -10.33 -15.59 0.11
C VAL A 130 -9.98 -15.71 -1.37
N PRO A 131 -10.13 -16.91 -1.97
CA PRO A 131 -9.96 -17.07 -3.41
C PRO A 131 -11.10 -16.37 -4.16
N VAL A 132 -10.74 -15.72 -5.28
CA VAL A 132 -11.70 -15.04 -6.17
C VAL A 132 -11.66 -15.58 -7.60
N LEU A 133 -10.74 -16.49 -7.92
CA LEU A 133 -10.75 -17.17 -9.21
C LEU A 133 -11.73 -18.35 -9.20
N LYS A 134 -12.48 -18.51 -10.29
CA LYS A 134 -13.33 -19.67 -10.55
C LYS A 134 -12.95 -20.37 -11.85
N LYS A 135 -12.85 -21.68 -11.80
CA LYS A 135 -12.76 -22.57 -12.97
C LYS A 135 -13.78 -23.68 -12.80
N GLU A 136 -14.68 -23.83 -13.77
CA GLU A 136 -15.70 -24.90 -13.78
C GLU A 136 -16.54 -24.98 -12.49
N GLY A 137 -16.84 -23.82 -11.89
CA GLY A 137 -17.62 -23.73 -10.64
C GLY A 137 -16.79 -23.84 -9.36
N GLU A 138 -15.56 -24.36 -9.46
CA GLU A 138 -14.64 -24.52 -8.33
C GLU A 138 -13.77 -23.29 -8.13
N TRP A 139 -13.44 -23.04 -6.86
CA TRP A 139 -12.63 -21.90 -6.48
C TRP A 139 -11.15 -22.24 -6.53
N VAL A 140 -10.40 -21.43 -7.26
CA VAL A 140 -8.96 -21.59 -7.47
C VAL A 140 -8.24 -20.55 -6.62
N ARG A 141 -7.27 -21.00 -5.81
CA ARG A 141 -6.38 -20.08 -5.10
C ARG A 141 -5.38 -19.47 -6.07
N ASN A 142 -4.89 -18.27 -5.76
CA ASN A 142 -3.87 -17.57 -6.54
C ASN A 142 -2.69 -18.51 -6.90
N PRO A 143 -2.57 -18.95 -8.16
CA PRO A 143 -1.57 -19.95 -8.53
C PRO A 143 -0.16 -19.35 -8.67
N LEU A 144 -0.02 -18.03 -8.54
CA LEU A 144 1.28 -17.35 -8.53
C LEU A 144 1.95 -17.34 -7.15
N VAL A 145 1.26 -17.85 -6.13
CA VAL A 145 1.70 -17.76 -4.73
C VAL A 145 1.69 -19.15 -4.10
N ARG A 146 2.75 -19.47 -3.36
CA ARG A 146 2.87 -20.72 -2.60
C ARG A 146 1.88 -20.72 -1.43
N THR A 147 1.00 -21.72 -1.39
CA THR A 147 -0.03 -21.85 -0.34
C THR A 147 -0.15 -23.26 0.23
N ASP A 148 0.66 -24.18 -0.28
CA ASP A 148 0.72 -25.60 0.03
C ASP A 148 1.82 -25.97 1.04
N ALA A 149 2.80 -25.08 1.23
CA ALA A 149 3.89 -25.26 2.17
C ALA A 149 4.16 -23.99 3.01
N TYR A 150 4.55 -24.19 4.27
CA TYR A 150 5.09 -23.12 5.13
C TYR A 150 6.60 -23.06 5.13
N VAL A 151 7.25 -24.22 5.05
CA VAL A 151 8.71 -24.34 5.07
C VAL A 151 9.15 -25.16 3.85
N ASP A 152 10.20 -24.71 3.19
CA ASP A 152 10.88 -25.42 2.11
C ASP A 152 12.37 -25.10 2.17
N ASP A 153 13.20 -26.14 2.19
CA ASP A 153 14.65 -26.04 2.45
C ASP A 153 15.03 -25.17 3.67
N GLY A 154 14.23 -25.23 4.74
CA GLY A 154 14.44 -24.44 5.97
C GLY A 154 13.95 -22.99 5.89
N GLU A 155 13.54 -22.50 4.73
CA GLU A 155 13.04 -21.15 4.52
C GLU A 155 11.52 -21.05 4.70
N LEU A 156 11.02 -19.91 5.17
CA LEU A 156 9.58 -19.64 5.26
C LEU A 156 9.05 -19.21 3.89
N VAL A 157 8.14 -20.01 3.32
CA VAL A 157 7.73 -19.87 1.90
C VAL A 157 6.23 -19.64 1.69
N TYR A 158 5.40 -19.76 2.73
CA TYR A 158 3.97 -19.50 2.59
C TYR A 158 3.72 -18.03 2.23
N GLY A 159 3.03 -17.80 1.12
CA GLY A 159 2.77 -16.46 0.60
C GLY A 159 3.87 -15.88 -0.28
N GLU A 160 4.98 -16.58 -0.47
CA GLU A 160 6.01 -16.19 -1.44
C GLU A 160 5.59 -16.56 -2.87
N PRO A 161 6.18 -15.93 -3.91
CA PRO A 161 5.96 -16.32 -5.29
C PRO A 161 6.31 -17.79 -5.54
N VAL A 162 5.58 -18.42 -6.47
CA VAL A 162 5.98 -19.73 -7.00
C VAL A 162 7.32 -19.63 -7.75
N ALA A 163 7.98 -20.78 -7.96
CA ALA A 163 9.24 -20.84 -8.68
C ALA A 163 9.09 -20.31 -10.13
N ALA A 164 10.18 -19.78 -10.69
CA ALA A 164 10.15 -19.07 -11.97
C ALA A 164 9.63 -19.91 -13.14
N ASP A 165 9.91 -21.22 -13.13
CA ASP A 165 9.43 -22.20 -14.10
C ASP A 165 7.93 -22.48 -14.00
N GLN A 166 7.31 -22.26 -12.83
CA GLN A 166 5.87 -22.44 -12.60
C GLN A 166 5.03 -21.22 -12.98
N ILE A 167 5.63 -20.03 -13.09
CA ILE A 167 4.92 -18.76 -13.36
C ILE A 167 4.11 -18.83 -14.66
N LYS A 168 4.66 -19.44 -15.72
CA LYS A 168 3.97 -19.55 -17.01
C LYS A 168 2.68 -20.36 -16.89
N ALA A 169 2.77 -21.56 -16.31
CA ALA A 169 1.61 -22.43 -16.09
C ALA A 169 0.57 -21.78 -15.17
N ALA A 170 1.00 -21.08 -14.13
CA ALA A 170 0.12 -20.33 -13.25
C ALA A 170 -0.67 -19.24 -14.00
N ARG A 171 -0.01 -18.47 -14.89
CA ARG A 171 -0.68 -17.46 -15.73
C ARG A 171 -1.65 -18.08 -16.72
N GLU A 172 -1.29 -19.20 -17.34
CA GLU A 172 -2.17 -19.94 -18.25
C GLU A 172 -3.41 -20.47 -17.52
N LEU A 173 -3.27 -20.95 -16.28
CA LEU A 173 -4.39 -21.34 -15.43
C LEU A 173 -5.29 -20.15 -15.09
N MET A 174 -4.71 -19.01 -14.69
CA MET A 174 -5.47 -17.79 -14.40
C MET A 174 -6.27 -17.30 -15.62
N ALA A 175 -5.69 -17.40 -16.82
CA ALA A 175 -6.37 -17.01 -18.06
C ALA A 175 -7.60 -17.87 -18.40
N GLN A 176 -7.68 -19.08 -17.83
CA GLN A 176 -8.83 -19.99 -17.96
C GLN A 176 -9.89 -19.77 -16.87
N CYS A 177 -9.62 -18.88 -15.89
CA CYS A 177 -10.53 -18.61 -14.78
C CYS A 177 -11.36 -17.34 -15.03
N SER A 178 -12.56 -17.29 -14.46
CA SER A 178 -13.29 -16.04 -14.25
C SER A 178 -12.99 -15.49 -12.86
N THR A 179 -13.20 -14.18 -12.67
CA THR A 179 -13.11 -13.55 -11.33
C THR A 179 -14.51 -13.39 -10.76
N ASP A 180 -14.71 -13.87 -9.53
CA ASP A 180 -15.97 -13.81 -8.79
C ASP A 180 -15.69 -13.37 -7.35
N PHE A 181 -16.27 -12.24 -6.94
CA PHE A 181 -16.07 -11.68 -5.60
C PHE A 181 -17.15 -12.09 -4.58
N SER A 182 -18.10 -12.96 -4.93
CA SER A 182 -19.17 -13.38 -4.01
C SER A 182 -18.63 -13.97 -2.70
N ARG A 183 -17.49 -14.68 -2.73
CA ARG A 183 -16.81 -15.15 -1.50
C ARG A 183 -16.20 -14.03 -0.67
N LEU A 184 -15.69 -12.99 -1.32
CA LEU A 184 -15.14 -11.82 -0.65
C LEU A 184 -16.25 -11.02 0.03
N ASP A 185 -17.35 -10.79 -0.68
CA ASP A 185 -18.50 -10.05 -0.17
C ASP A 185 -19.18 -10.84 0.96
N ALA A 186 -19.39 -12.15 0.79
CA ALA A 186 -19.91 -13.00 1.86
C ALA A 186 -19.02 -13.03 3.11
N ALA A 187 -17.69 -12.95 2.96
CA ALA A 187 -16.78 -12.88 4.10
C ALA A 187 -16.84 -11.53 4.84
N VAL A 188 -17.16 -10.44 4.13
CA VAL A 188 -17.47 -9.15 4.76
C VAL A 188 -18.82 -9.22 5.48
N ASP A 189 -19.85 -9.76 4.83
CA ASP A 189 -21.18 -9.94 5.43
C ASP A 189 -21.14 -10.82 6.69
N GLU A 190 -20.30 -11.85 6.72
CA GLU A 190 -20.08 -12.68 7.91
C GLU A 190 -19.55 -11.85 9.08
N LEU A 191 -18.62 -10.91 8.85
CA LEU A 191 -18.11 -10.01 9.88
C LEU A 191 -19.17 -9.00 10.33
N VAL A 192 -19.91 -8.42 9.37
CA VAL A 192 -21.02 -7.50 9.67
C VAL A 192 -22.06 -8.21 10.53
N TRP A 193 -22.48 -9.41 10.14
CA TRP A 193 -23.44 -10.22 10.90
C TRP A 193 -22.92 -10.56 12.29
N LYS A 194 -21.64 -10.94 12.41
CA LYS A 194 -20.99 -11.21 13.69
C LYS A 194 -21.07 -10.00 14.62
N PHE A 195 -20.79 -8.80 14.12
CA PHE A 195 -20.84 -7.56 14.91
C PHE A 195 -22.25 -7.08 15.24
N THR A 196 -23.22 -7.30 14.36
CA THR A 196 -24.64 -7.03 14.63
C THR A 196 -25.16 -7.80 15.84
N ASN A 197 -24.60 -8.98 16.12
CA ASN A 197 -24.98 -9.84 17.23
C ASN A 197 -24.18 -9.60 18.53
N LEU A 198 -23.51 -8.45 18.66
CA LEU A 198 -22.78 -8.05 19.87
C LEU A 198 -23.42 -6.82 20.51
N PHE A 199 -23.24 -6.64 21.83
CA PHE A 199 -23.68 -5.43 22.51
C PHE A 199 -22.99 -4.19 21.89
N PRO A 200 -23.73 -3.23 21.31
CA PRO A 200 -23.15 -2.20 20.45
C PRO A 200 -22.18 -1.28 21.19
N HIS A 201 -22.48 -0.94 22.45
CA HIS A 201 -21.60 -0.09 23.27
C HIS A 201 -20.32 -0.82 23.70
N CYS A 202 -20.40 -2.10 24.05
CA CYS A 202 -19.22 -2.91 24.38
C CYS A 202 -18.33 -3.13 23.16
N LEU A 203 -18.94 -3.41 21.99
CA LEU A 203 -18.25 -3.55 20.72
C LEU A 203 -17.47 -2.28 20.38
N MET A 204 -18.13 -1.12 20.36
CA MET A 204 -17.47 0.13 20.01
C MET A 204 -16.41 0.54 21.05
N LYS A 205 -16.67 0.36 22.35
CA LYS A 205 -15.66 0.64 23.39
C LYS A 205 -14.40 -0.22 23.21
N SER A 206 -14.57 -1.46 22.76
CA SER A 206 -13.47 -2.39 22.49
C SER A 206 -12.69 -1.96 21.26
N ILE A 207 -13.39 -1.63 20.16
CA ILE A 207 -12.78 -1.12 18.93
C ILE A 207 -12.00 0.17 19.19
N ASP A 208 -12.60 1.16 19.84
CA ASP A 208 -11.94 2.43 20.15
C ASP A 208 -10.74 2.22 21.09
N GLY A 209 -10.82 1.23 21.99
CA GLY A 209 -9.70 0.82 22.83
C GLY A 209 -8.49 0.34 22.03
N ILE A 210 -8.70 -0.40 20.93
CA ILE A 210 -7.64 -0.83 20.01
C ILE A 210 -7.18 0.32 19.12
N ARG A 211 -8.11 1.07 18.51
CA ARG A 211 -7.81 2.23 17.65
C ARG A 211 -6.96 3.28 18.33
N GLY A 212 -7.15 3.47 19.64
CA GLY A 212 -6.42 4.45 20.43
C GLY A 212 -4.89 4.39 20.26
N LYS A 213 -4.32 3.21 19.96
CA LYS A 213 -2.87 3.06 19.73
C LYS A 213 -2.46 3.71 18.41
N LYS A 214 -3.13 3.34 17.31
CA LYS A 214 -2.94 3.98 16.00
C LYS A 214 -3.20 5.49 16.06
N LYS A 215 -4.31 5.88 16.69
CA LYS A 215 -4.74 7.28 16.80
C LYS A 215 -3.74 8.13 17.58
N PHE A 216 -3.15 7.59 18.66
CA PHE A 216 -2.17 8.32 19.45
C PHE A 216 -0.99 8.77 18.58
N PHE A 217 -0.36 7.85 17.84
CA PHE A 217 0.79 8.21 17.00
C PHE A 217 0.38 9.08 15.80
N TRP A 218 -0.72 8.74 15.14
CA TRP A 218 -1.27 9.55 14.05
C TRP A 218 -1.47 11.02 14.44
N ASP A 219 -2.11 11.29 15.57
CA ASP A 219 -2.35 12.66 16.03
C ASP A 219 -1.06 13.42 16.38
N GLN A 220 -0.01 12.71 16.82
CA GLN A 220 1.29 13.32 17.09
C GLN A 220 2.03 13.68 15.80
N PHE A 221 1.91 12.88 14.74
CA PHE A 221 2.77 12.99 13.56
C PHE A 221 2.12 13.63 12.33
N LYS A 222 0.79 13.51 12.13
CA LYS A 222 0.12 13.92 10.88
C LYS A 222 0.40 15.35 10.43
N LEU A 223 0.55 16.30 11.37
CA LEU A 223 0.85 17.69 11.05
C LEU A 223 2.30 17.88 10.61
N ALA A 224 3.26 17.28 11.32
CA ALA A 224 4.67 17.32 10.94
C ALA A 224 4.88 16.66 9.57
N ASN A 225 4.26 15.50 9.37
CA ASN A 225 4.26 14.76 8.11
C ASN A 225 3.70 15.61 6.95
N ARG A 226 2.55 16.27 7.15
CA ARG A 226 1.97 17.21 6.17
C ARG A 226 2.98 18.31 5.80
N HIS A 227 3.63 18.92 6.79
CA HIS A 227 4.59 19.99 6.55
C HIS A 227 5.83 19.51 5.79
N TRP A 228 6.34 18.32 6.14
CA TRP A 228 7.47 17.73 5.44
C TRP A 228 7.10 17.37 3.99
N LEU A 229 5.97 16.70 3.79
CA LEU A 229 5.47 16.33 2.46
C LEU A 229 5.28 17.56 1.56
N ALA A 230 4.68 18.63 2.10
CA ALA A 230 4.54 19.91 1.42
C ALA A 230 5.91 20.46 1.00
N ALA A 231 6.85 20.59 1.93
CA ALA A 231 8.20 21.11 1.65
C ALA A 231 8.94 20.24 0.61
N ASN A 232 8.81 18.92 0.71
CA ASN A 232 9.47 17.95 -0.16
C ASN A 232 8.98 18.01 -1.63
N MET A 233 7.85 18.66 -1.91
CA MET A 233 7.43 18.96 -3.29
C MET A 233 8.45 19.78 -4.07
N ASN A 234 9.38 20.47 -3.40
CA ASN A 234 10.48 21.19 -4.06
C ASN A 234 11.73 20.32 -4.30
N HIS A 235 11.79 19.12 -3.71
CA HIS A 235 13.00 18.30 -3.66
C HIS A 235 12.78 16.89 -4.23
N GLU A 236 12.81 15.84 -3.40
CA GLU A 236 12.78 14.46 -3.87
C GLU A 236 11.47 14.14 -4.57
N ALA A 237 10.34 14.70 -4.11
CA ALA A 237 9.04 14.45 -4.72
C ALA A 237 8.95 15.02 -6.13
N TRP A 238 9.55 16.20 -6.37
CA TRP A 238 9.65 16.76 -7.71
C TRP A 238 10.40 15.81 -8.65
N LEU A 239 11.58 15.33 -8.25
CA LEU A 239 12.35 14.39 -9.07
C LEU A 239 11.61 13.06 -9.28
N GLY A 240 11.10 12.48 -8.19
CA GLY A 240 10.50 11.15 -8.18
C GLY A 240 9.19 11.08 -8.96
N PHE A 241 8.29 12.05 -8.79
CA PHE A 241 7.02 12.08 -9.52
C PHE A 241 7.23 12.35 -11.01
N ASN A 242 8.15 13.24 -11.38
CA ASN A 242 8.48 13.49 -12.78
C ASN A 242 9.13 12.27 -13.44
N ALA A 243 10.04 11.58 -12.74
CA ALA A 243 10.63 10.32 -13.25
C ALA A 243 9.56 9.24 -13.47
N PHE A 244 8.61 9.10 -12.53
CA PHE A 244 7.53 8.13 -12.64
C PHE A 244 6.60 8.43 -13.81
N ASP A 245 6.17 9.68 -13.95
CA ASP A 245 5.25 10.12 -15.02
C ASP A 245 5.91 10.00 -16.41
N ALA A 246 7.19 10.33 -16.51
CA ALA A 246 7.97 10.23 -17.75
C ALA A 246 8.34 8.80 -18.17
N LYS A 247 7.99 7.77 -17.39
CA LYS A 247 8.35 6.36 -17.62
C LYS A 247 8.10 5.89 -19.04
N LYS A 248 6.97 6.29 -19.66
CA LYS A 248 6.62 5.84 -21.03
C LYS A 248 7.64 6.32 -22.06
N THR A 249 8.23 7.49 -21.86
CA THR A 249 9.14 8.13 -22.81
C THR A 249 10.60 7.79 -22.53
N THR A 250 10.98 7.69 -21.25
CA THR A 250 12.37 7.39 -20.82
C THR A 250 12.62 5.89 -20.68
N GLY A 251 11.56 5.11 -20.48
CA GLY A 251 11.60 3.70 -20.12
C GLY A 251 12.19 3.40 -18.74
N ARG A 252 12.30 4.41 -17.85
CA ARG A 252 12.66 4.27 -16.44
C ARG A 252 11.67 5.07 -15.59
N ASP A 253 11.23 4.51 -14.48
CA ASP A 253 10.25 5.13 -13.56
C ASP A 253 10.88 5.71 -12.29
N VAL A 254 12.20 5.77 -12.24
CA VAL A 254 13.00 6.25 -11.12
C VAL A 254 14.20 7.04 -11.63
N ILE A 255 14.75 7.87 -10.74
CA ILE A 255 16.02 8.57 -10.95
C ILE A 255 17.22 7.62 -10.83
N ASP A 256 18.40 8.12 -11.22
CA ASP A 256 19.67 7.51 -10.82
C ASP A 256 19.97 7.84 -9.35
N PHE A 257 19.59 6.91 -8.46
CA PHE A 257 19.80 7.07 -7.02
C PHE A 257 21.26 7.10 -6.59
N VAL A 258 22.18 6.50 -7.37
CA VAL A 258 23.61 6.52 -7.04
C VAL A 258 24.17 7.89 -7.38
N ARG A 259 23.86 8.41 -8.57
CA ARG A 259 24.28 9.76 -8.97
C ARG A 259 23.67 10.83 -8.06
N TYR A 260 22.40 10.69 -7.66
CA TYR A 260 21.76 11.55 -6.67
C TYR A 260 22.58 11.64 -5.38
N ARG A 261 22.98 10.49 -4.79
CA ARG A 261 23.75 10.46 -3.54
C ARG A 261 25.15 11.06 -3.70
N GLN A 262 25.80 10.84 -4.84
CA GLN A 262 27.09 11.45 -5.14
C GLN A 262 26.99 12.98 -5.17
N LEU A 263 25.99 13.52 -5.87
CA LEU A 263 25.78 14.97 -5.95
C LEU A 263 25.47 15.60 -4.59
N VAL A 264 24.65 14.93 -3.75
CA VAL A 264 24.40 15.37 -2.37
C VAL A 264 25.70 15.37 -1.56
N ALA A 265 26.52 14.33 -1.66
CA ALA A 265 27.81 14.25 -0.95
C ALA A 265 28.83 15.30 -1.44
N GLU A 266 28.77 15.67 -2.71
CA GLU A 266 29.57 16.74 -3.32
C GLU A 266 29.09 18.15 -2.93
N GLY A 267 27.95 18.28 -2.25
CA GLY A 267 27.35 19.57 -1.89
C GLY A 267 26.80 20.34 -3.10
N ALA A 268 26.42 19.63 -4.16
CA ALA A 268 25.82 20.24 -5.34
C ALA A 268 24.53 20.99 -4.98
N LEU A 269 24.30 22.13 -5.61
CA LEU A 269 23.05 22.88 -5.46
C LEU A 269 21.89 22.04 -5.99
N PHE A 270 20.77 22.05 -5.28
CA PHE A 270 19.57 21.34 -5.71
C PHE A 270 18.76 22.22 -6.68
N ASP A 271 19.12 22.18 -7.96
CA ASP A 271 18.51 22.98 -9.03
C ASP A 271 18.21 22.12 -10.27
N ASP A 272 17.87 22.76 -11.39
CA ASP A 272 17.58 22.06 -12.64
C ASP A 272 18.80 21.30 -13.19
N ALA A 273 20.02 21.80 -12.98
CA ALA A 273 21.25 21.14 -13.41
C ALA A 273 21.55 19.88 -12.58
N PHE A 274 21.19 19.88 -11.30
CA PHE A 274 21.19 18.66 -10.48
C PHE A 274 20.21 17.63 -11.07
N ALA A 275 18.99 18.06 -11.39
CA ALA A 275 17.94 17.17 -11.88
C ALA A 275 18.25 16.54 -13.24
N GLU A 276 18.81 17.30 -14.17
CA GLU A 276 19.23 16.79 -15.49
C GLU A 276 20.24 15.64 -15.39
N GLN A 277 21.04 15.61 -14.33
CA GLN A 277 22.05 14.56 -14.12
C GLN A 277 21.47 13.27 -13.54
N VAL A 278 20.32 13.33 -12.86
CA VAL A 278 19.72 12.16 -12.19
C VAL A 278 18.48 11.65 -12.91
N LEU A 279 17.81 12.48 -13.71
CA LEU A 279 16.64 12.09 -14.48
C LEU A 279 17.05 11.30 -15.73
N ALA A 280 16.25 10.28 -16.07
CA ALA A 280 16.44 9.54 -17.30
C ALA A 280 16.09 10.40 -18.52
N LYS A 281 16.90 10.32 -19.57
CA LYS A 281 16.65 11.04 -20.83
C LYS A 281 15.57 10.33 -21.67
N PRO A 282 14.78 11.06 -22.46
CA PRO A 282 13.90 10.48 -23.48
C PRO A 282 14.67 9.51 -24.40
N ARG A 283 14.02 8.41 -24.78
CA ARG A 283 14.54 7.46 -25.77
C ARG A 283 14.34 7.94 -27.20
#